data_AF-A0A2E3BVJ3-F1
#
_entry.id   AF-A0A2E3BVJ3-F1
#
_cell.length_a   1.000
_cell.length_b   1.000
_cell.length_c   1.000
_cell.angle_alpha   90.00
_cell.angle_beta   90.00
_cell.angle_gamma   90.00
#
_symmetry.space_group_name_H-M   'P 1'
#
loop_
_entity.id
_entity.type
_entity.pdbx_description
1 polymer ?
#
loop_
_entity_poly.entity_id
_entity_poly.type
_entity_poly.pdbx_seq_one_letter_code
_entity_poly.pdbx_strand_id
1 'polypeptide(L)'
;MCNLGSKGWKPGRVIALNYQEENWPKEKIAPYQVILEETHTLIFVPEDDERYCRKISEEEIKIFNRIDALASLPPEMSESTGVTEKIREIESNVSQYNDLECSQDNVAYQKANYRTGRCHCCDSCPRNWSSVELYSEHYRCASRNDLKITRCEIDLGSISVGDVVNLLAANYTPSNEGFMQCPTMMRLPPGIKFSDEGTLNGVVLFDPYRTEKYTVKFVAISTVDWQDEDIGIVRLEVSFEVEGNMPTIDFDMDQFNHEQQKARDKAKSSISLLSDIWIQWEDNQLDIRSTCNRMLKELQELRKHLQKYPRLDEGRWWSHLGGFHMNVHKLLENTLFECELYMGHALTFGNDEVRQMTERNLEGCYKKRLLESARFMWIEGIIKMMKGEWNDAADILRLASMKQNGWGWAVNYGDIWFTESVARLIHGAETANLNKTEEDSIQWIDEVGRLLEKGATRANKDNSFGPNGHPWVSEITEALESYRILQKGGKDTSDWLESLKSRTLYWCAQVLSGTPPFTPKLRNRLEDSSVLIENLPKIIDSN
;
A
#
# COMPACT_ATOMS: atom_id res chain seq x y z
N MET A 1 0.69 -20.84 -9.14
CA MET A 1 1.28 -20.83 -7.78
C MET A 1 1.10 -22.20 -7.16
N CYS A 2 2.13 -22.73 -6.50
CA CYS A 2 2.14 -24.00 -5.79
C CYS A 2 2.48 -23.78 -4.31
N ASN A 3 1.73 -24.38 -3.40
CA ASN A 3 1.95 -24.29 -1.96
C ASN A 3 2.98 -25.34 -1.51
N LEU A 4 4.15 -24.88 -1.04
CA LEU A 4 5.23 -25.73 -0.56
C LEU A 4 5.31 -25.77 0.98
N GLY A 5 4.20 -25.48 1.67
CA GLY A 5 4.11 -25.50 3.13
C GLY A 5 4.97 -24.41 3.77
N SER A 6 5.97 -24.81 4.56
CA SER A 6 6.87 -23.87 5.25
C SER A 6 7.71 -23.01 4.30
N LYS A 7 7.91 -23.47 3.06
CA LYS A 7 8.58 -22.70 1.99
C LYS A 7 7.65 -21.70 1.29
N GLY A 8 6.37 -21.71 1.66
CA GLY A 8 5.35 -20.80 1.14
C GLY A 8 4.92 -21.10 -0.29
N TRP A 9 4.25 -20.13 -0.89
CA TRP A 9 3.74 -20.19 -2.24
C TRP A 9 4.83 -19.84 -3.25
N LYS A 10 5.04 -20.67 -4.26
CA LYS A 10 6.03 -20.45 -5.33
C LYS A 10 5.40 -20.45 -6.73
N PRO A 11 5.87 -19.62 -7.67
CA PRO A 11 5.43 -19.66 -9.06
C PRO A 11 6.00 -20.90 -9.74
N GLY A 12 5.23 -21.45 -10.67
CA GLY A 12 5.62 -22.62 -11.43
C GLY A 12 4.73 -22.79 -12.66
N ARG A 13 5.29 -23.43 -13.68
CA ARG A 13 4.64 -23.69 -14.96
C ARG A 13 4.23 -25.15 -15.04
N VAL A 14 2.97 -25.39 -15.36
CA VAL A 14 2.48 -26.74 -15.63
C VAL A 14 3.14 -27.24 -16.92
N ILE A 15 3.84 -28.36 -16.85
CA ILE A 15 4.54 -28.97 -17.99
C ILE A 15 3.91 -30.30 -18.42
N ALA A 16 3.15 -30.94 -17.53
CA ALA A 16 2.41 -32.16 -17.82
C ALA A 16 1.12 -32.21 -17.01
N LEU A 17 0.09 -32.83 -17.58
CA LEU A 17 -1.20 -33.11 -16.94
C LEU A 17 -1.29 -34.59 -16.63
N ASN A 18 -2.03 -34.97 -15.59
CA ASN A 18 -2.24 -36.38 -15.18
C ASN A 18 -0.90 -37.13 -15.02
N TYR A 19 0.02 -36.50 -14.30
CA TYR A 19 1.37 -37.00 -14.09
C TYR A 19 1.39 -38.24 -13.19
N GLN A 20 2.24 -39.20 -13.53
CA GLN A 20 2.44 -40.44 -12.78
C GLN A 20 3.93 -40.78 -12.76
N GLU A 21 4.47 -41.00 -11.57
CA GLU A 21 5.83 -41.55 -11.41
C GLU A 21 5.84 -43.05 -11.74
N GLU A 22 6.97 -43.54 -12.26
CA GLU A 22 7.12 -44.94 -12.70
C GLU A 22 6.83 -45.97 -11.59
N ASN A 23 7.09 -45.60 -10.34
CA ASN A 23 6.93 -46.42 -9.14
C ASN A 23 5.62 -46.14 -8.37
N TRP A 24 4.69 -45.36 -8.90
CA TRP A 24 3.37 -45.15 -8.29
C TRP A 24 2.38 -46.28 -8.62
N PRO A 25 1.43 -46.59 -7.72
CA PRO A 25 0.28 -47.42 -8.06
C PRO A 25 -0.47 -46.86 -9.29
N LYS A 26 -1.07 -47.74 -10.11
CA LYS A 26 -1.73 -47.34 -11.37
C LYS A 26 -2.82 -46.29 -11.15
N GLU A 27 -3.49 -46.34 -10.00
CA GLU A 27 -4.58 -45.43 -9.63
C GLU A 27 -4.08 -44.09 -9.06
N LYS A 28 -2.79 -43.96 -8.76
CA LYS A 28 -2.21 -42.75 -8.19
C LYS A 28 -1.69 -41.85 -9.31
N ILE A 29 -2.41 -40.76 -9.54
CA ILE A 29 -2.12 -39.75 -10.57
C ILE A 29 -2.16 -38.38 -9.89
N ALA A 30 -1.16 -37.55 -10.20
CA ALA A 30 -1.15 -36.14 -9.82
C ALA A 30 -1.75 -35.30 -10.97
N PRO A 31 -2.63 -34.34 -10.71
CA PRO A 31 -3.22 -33.50 -11.76
C PRO A 31 -2.16 -32.77 -12.59
N TYR A 32 -1.09 -32.29 -11.96
CA TYR A 32 -0.08 -31.45 -12.60
C TYR A 32 1.34 -31.89 -12.24
N GLN A 33 2.22 -31.98 -13.25
CA GLN A 33 3.65 -31.82 -13.07
C GLN A 33 4.02 -30.36 -13.36
N VAL A 34 4.76 -29.74 -12.44
CA VAL A 34 5.08 -28.33 -12.48
C VAL A 34 6.59 -28.15 -12.38
N ILE A 35 7.16 -27.29 -13.23
CA ILE A 35 8.51 -26.78 -13.06
C ILE A 35 8.45 -25.45 -12.29
N LEU A 36 9.15 -25.35 -11.17
CA LEU A 36 9.24 -24.10 -10.40
C LEU A 36 10.09 -23.08 -11.17
N GLU A 37 9.62 -21.84 -11.29
CA GLU A 37 10.31 -20.81 -12.09
C GLU A 37 11.67 -20.41 -11.46
N GLU A 38 11.77 -20.38 -10.12
CA GLU A 38 12.98 -19.96 -9.41
C GLU A 38 14.11 -20.99 -9.50
N THR A 39 13.81 -22.26 -9.18
CA THR A 39 14.83 -23.30 -9.02
C THR A 39 14.87 -24.28 -10.18
N HIS A 40 13.99 -24.13 -11.16
CA HIS A 40 13.79 -25.09 -12.26
C HIS A 40 13.55 -26.53 -11.77
N THR A 41 13.10 -26.69 -10.52
CA THR A 41 12.86 -27.99 -9.90
C THR A 41 11.49 -28.51 -10.31
N LEU A 42 11.43 -29.79 -10.68
CA LEU A 42 10.18 -30.48 -10.95
C LEU A 42 9.51 -30.89 -9.65
N ILE A 43 8.23 -30.54 -9.53
CA ILE A 43 7.33 -30.97 -8.47
C ILE A 43 6.05 -31.51 -9.09
N PHE A 44 5.24 -32.19 -8.28
CA PHE A 44 3.88 -32.55 -8.65
C PHE A 44 2.90 -31.91 -7.66
N VAL A 45 1.73 -31.52 -8.16
CA VAL A 45 0.64 -31.00 -7.34
C VAL A 45 -0.23 -32.18 -6.91
N PRO A 46 -0.47 -32.42 -5.61
CA PRO A 46 -1.22 -33.59 -5.15
C PRO A 46 -2.69 -33.60 -5.59
N GLU A 47 -3.36 -32.45 -5.52
CA GLU A 47 -4.78 -32.26 -5.86
C GLU A 47 -4.96 -30.89 -6.51
N ASP A 48 -5.89 -30.77 -7.45
CA ASP A 48 -6.28 -29.49 -8.05
C ASP A 48 -7.26 -28.78 -7.11
N ASP A 49 -6.70 -28.23 -6.04
CA ASP A 49 -7.43 -27.58 -4.96
C ASP A 49 -6.63 -26.35 -4.51
N GLU A 50 -7.35 -25.28 -4.16
CA GLU A 50 -6.76 -24.00 -3.76
C GLU A 50 -5.81 -24.10 -2.55
N ARG A 51 -5.86 -25.18 -1.77
CA ARG A 51 -4.90 -25.48 -0.70
C ARG A 51 -3.52 -25.83 -1.25
N TYR A 52 -3.42 -26.40 -2.44
CA TYR A 52 -2.17 -26.88 -3.05
C TYR A 52 -1.73 -26.06 -4.26
N CYS A 53 -2.66 -25.61 -5.10
CA CYS A 53 -2.34 -24.81 -6.27
C CYS A 53 -3.43 -23.79 -6.55
N ARG A 54 -3.02 -22.66 -7.14
CA ARG A 54 -3.94 -21.67 -7.71
C ARG A 54 -3.30 -20.94 -8.86
N LYS A 55 -4.15 -20.33 -9.70
CA LYS A 55 -3.68 -19.41 -10.73
C LYS A 55 -2.92 -18.24 -10.07
N ILE A 56 -1.80 -17.88 -10.67
CA ILE A 56 -1.04 -16.70 -10.27
C ILE A 56 -1.78 -15.44 -10.73
N SER A 57 -1.90 -14.41 -9.88
CA SER A 57 -2.51 -13.14 -10.27
C SER A 57 -1.56 -12.29 -11.11
N GLU A 58 -2.08 -11.27 -11.80
CA GLU A 58 -1.25 -10.32 -12.55
C GLU A 58 -0.32 -9.52 -11.62
N GLU A 59 -0.80 -9.15 -10.43
CA GLU A 59 0.03 -8.50 -9.41
C GLU A 59 1.18 -9.40 -8.97
N GLU A 60 0.92 -10.68 -8.72
CA GLU A 60 1.97 -11.63 -8.35
C GLU A 60 2.98 -11.79 -9.46
N ILE A 61 2.53 -11.91 -10.72
CA ILE A 61 3.43 -11.92 -11.87
C ILE A 61 4.36 -10.70 -11.86
N LYS A 62 3.82 -9.49 -11.63
CA LYS A 62 4.65 -8.27 -11.54
C LYS A 62 5.67 -8.36 -10.40
N ILE A 63 5.22 -8.77 -9.21
CA ILE A 63 6.09 -8.97 -8.04
C ILE A 63 7.19 -10.00 -8.35
N PHE A 64 6.91 -11.11 -9.01
CA PHE A 64 7.95 -12.10 -9.31
C PHE A 64 8.93 -11.64 -10.38
N ASN A 65 8.50 -10.82 -11.33
CA ASN A 65 9.29 -10.48 -12.53
C ASN A 65 9.92 -9.08 -12.51
N ARG A 66 9.63 -8.26 -11.50
CA ARG A 66 10.23 -6.93 -11.33
C ARG A 66 10.87 -6.78 -9.97
N ILE A 67 11.98 -6.04 -9.94
CA ILE A 67 12.66 -5.70 -8.69
C ILE A 67 11.90 -4.65 -7.88
N ASP A 68 11.12 -3.78 -8.54
CA ASP A 68 10.22 -2.79 -7.94
C ASP A 68 9.27 -2.18 -8.99
N ALA A 69 8.31 -1.38 -8.54
CA ALA A 69 7.25 -0.78 -9.35
C ALA A 69 7.71 0.21 -10.44
N LEU A 70 8.92 0.78 -10.35
CA LEU A 70 9.45 1.70 -11.36
C LEU A 70 10.39 1.00 -12.35
N ALA A 71 10.80 -0.24 -12.06
CA ALA A 71 11.59 -1.05 -12.97
C ALA A 71 10.79 -1.46 -14.23
N SER A 72 11.50 -1.68 -15.33
CA SER A 72 10.90 -2.13 -16.59
C SER A 72 10.26 -3.53 -16.44
N LEU A 73 9.20 -3.81 -17.22
CA LEU A 73 8.64 -5.16 -17.35
C LEU A 73 9.53 -5.94 -18.37
N PRO A 74 9.81 -7.23 -18.16
CA PRO A 74 10.49 -8.04 -19.18
C PRO A 74 9.71 -8.06 -20.52
N PRO A 75 10.38 -7.98 -21.69
CA PRO A 75 9.74 -7.88 -23.00
C PRO A 75 8.79 -9.04 -23.34
N GLU A 76 9.07 -10.24 -22.85
CA GLU A 76 8.27 -11.45 -23.11
C GLU A 76 6.85 -11.40 -22.51
N MET A 77 6.61 -10.46 -21.58
CA MET A 77 5.33 -10.29 -20.89
C MET A 77 4.53 -9.06 -21.34
N SER A 78 5.14 -8.13 -22.07
CA SER A 78 4.43 -6.95 -22.62
C SER A 78 3.48 -7.30 -23.77
N GLU A 79 3.71 -8.43 -24.46
CA GLU A 79 2.87 -8.88 -25.59
C GLU A 79 1.91 -10.03 -25.23
N SER A 80 2.27 -10.90 -24.28
CA SER A 80 1.56 -12.17 -24.04
C SER A 80 0.35 -12.09 -23.09
N THR A 81 0.15 -10.96 -22.42
CA THR A 81 -0.86 -10.85 -21.35
C THR A 81 -2.08 -10.00 -21.73
N GLY A 82 -2.09 -9.28 -22.85
CA GLY A 82 -3.15 -8.30 -23.16
C GLY A 82 -3.33 -7.22 -22.08
N VAL A 83 -2.38 -7.15 -21.14
CA VAL A 83 -2.39 -6.31 -19.94
C VAL A 83 -2.33 -4.83 -20.32
N THR A 84 -1.77 -4.49 -21.48
CA THR A 84 -1.67 -3.11 -21.98
C THR A 84 -3.02 -2.52 -22.42
N GLU A 85 -3.97 -3.32 -22.89
CA GLU A 85 -5.27 -2.83 -23.37
C GLU A 85 -6.35 -2.79 -22.28
N LYS A 86 -6.45 -3.81 -21.42
CA LYS A 86 -7.45 -3.83 -20.33
C LYS A 86 -7.11 -2.88 -19.18
N ILE A 87 -5.82 -2.64 -18.92
CA ILE A 87 -5.38 -1.64 -17.94
C ILE A 87 -5.77 -0.24 -18.44
N ARG A 88 -5.56 0.08 -19.73
CA ARG A 88 -6.01 1.35 -20.30
C ARG A 88 -7.53 1.55 -20.22
N GLU A 89 -8.36 0.52 -20.35
CA GLU A 89 -9.83 0.67 -20.25
C GLU A 89 -10.34 0.86 -18.81
N ILE A 90 -9.68 0.27 -17.80
CA ILE A 90 -10.05 0.47 -16.38
C ILE A 90 -9.44 1.79 -15.85
N GLU A 91 -8.25 2.16 -16.33
CA GLU A 91 -7.56 3.41 -15.97
C GLU A 91 -8.12 4.63 -16.70
N SER A 92 -8.61 4.50 -17.94
CA SER A 92 -9.26 5.62 -18.66
C SER A 92 -10.64 6.00 -18.12
N ASN A 93 -11.29 5.12 -17.35
CA ASN A 93 -12.56 5.42 -16.71
C ASN A 93 -12.41 6.17 -15.37
N VAL A 94 -11.18 6.38 -14.89
CA VAL A 94 -10.90 7.08 -13.63
C VAL A 94 -9.74 8.07 -13.81
N SER A 95 -10.12 9.32 -14.09
CA SER A 95 -9.32 10.57 -14.06
C SER A 95 -8.87 11.14 -15.43
N GLN A 96 -9.46 12.28 -15.77
CA GLN A 96 -8.99 13.24 -16.76
C GLN A 96 -8.18 14.39 -16.11
N TYR A 97 -7.80 14.28 -14.84
CA TYR A 97 -7.08 15.33 -14.10
C TYR A 97 -5.99 14.74 -13.20
N ASN A 98 -4.75 15.16 -13.44
CA ASN A 98 -3.62 14.88 -12.58
C ASN A 98 -3.64 15.87 -11.40
N ASP A 99 -4.31 15.52 -10.29
CA ASP A 99 -4.54 16.40 -9.12
C ASP A 99 -3.36 16.43 -8.12
N LEU A 100 -2.14 16.08 -8.58
CA LEU A 100 -0.93 16.15 -7.79
C LEU A 100 -0.47 17.60 -7.63
N GLU A 101 -0.11 17.99 -6.41
CA GLU A 101 0.30 19.35 -6.06
C GLU A 101 1.40 19.31 -4.98
N CYS A 102 2.47 20.05 -5.21
CA CYS A 102 3.52 20.33 -4.23
C CYS A 102 3.52 21.83 -3.89
N SER A 103 2.47 22.31 -3.20
CA SER A 103 2.44 23.71 -2.75
C SER A 103 3.34 23.91 -1.51
N GLN A 104 4.10 25.00 -1.49
CA GLN A 104 5.05 25.33 -0.41
C GLN A 104 4.37 25.84 0.88
N ASP A 105 3.05 26.08 0.87
CA ASP A 105 2.44 27.04 1.80
C ASP A 105 1.49 26.49 2.88
N ASN A 106 1.47 25.18 3.18
CA ASN A 106 0.71 24.73 4.35
C ASN A 106 1.27 23.48 5.04
N VAL A 107 2.23 23.70 5.93
CA VAL A 107 2.78 22.71 6.87
C VAL A 107 1.68 22.01 7.70
N ALA A 108 0.52 22.66 7.89
CA ALA A 108 -0.64 22.09 8.58
C ALA A 108 -1.43 21.04 7.75
N TYR A 109 -1.37 21.12 6.41
CA TYR A 109 -2.03 20.17 5.50
C TYR A 109 -1.09 19.08 4.96
N GLN A 110 0.23 19.26 5.07
CA GLN A 110 1.23 18.30 4.56
C GLN A 110 1.26 16.94 5.32
N LYS A 111 0.53 16.77 6.42
CA LYS A 111 0.46 15.50 7.16
C LYS A 111 -0.73 14.66 6.66
N ALA A 112 -0.46 13.70 5.78
CA ALA A 112 -1.38 12.67 5.26
C ALA A 112 -2.33 13.11 4.13
N ASN A 113 -1.80 13.79 3.10
CA ASN A 113 -2.57 14.18 1.90
C ASN A 113 -3.13 12.99 1.11
N TYR A 114 -2.63 11.77 1.32
CA TYR A 114 -3.24 10.55 0.77
C TYR A 114 -4.72 10.39 1.14
N ARG A 115 -5.14 10.99 2.26
CA ARG A 115 -6.52 10.98 2.75
C ARG A 115 -7.49 11.84 1.95
N THR A 116 -6.98 12.77 1.14
CA THR A 116 -7.80 13.66 0.29
C THR A 116 -8.42 12.90 -0.88
N GLY A 117 -7.91 11.72 -1.21
CA GLY A 117 -8.40 10.91 -2.33
C GLY A 117 -8.04 11.43 -3.72
N ARG A 118 -7.30 12.55 -3.82
CA ARG A 118 -6.82 13.19 -5.06
C ARG A 118 -5.92 12.31 -5.92
N CYS A 119 -5.33 11.28 -5.33
CA CYS A 119 -4.67 10.22 -6.06
C CYS A 119 -5.10 8.84 -5.51
N HIS A 120 -4.55 7.77 -6.08
CA HIS A 120 -4.78 6.39 -5.65
C HIS A 120 -4.07 6.06 -4.31
N CYS A 121 -4.29 6.90 -3.28
CA CYS A 121 -3.78 6.77 -1.92
C CYS A 121 -2.27 6.96 -1.78
N CYS A 122 -1.70 7.82 -2.60
CA CYS A 122 -0.32 8.32 -2.47
C CYS A 122 -0.33 9.70 -1.78
N ASP A 123 0.81 10.21 -1.34
CA ASP A 123 0.92 11.63 -1.05
C ASP A 123 0.65 12.44 -2.33
N SER A 124 0.00 13.61 -2.20
CA SER A 124 -0.29 14.46 -3.37
C SER A 124 0.96 15.14 -3.93
N CYS A 125 2.06 15.14 -3.17
CA CYS A 125 3.34 15.66 -3.62
C CYS A 125 4.35 14.52 -3.81
N PRO A 126 4.73 14.19 -5.06
CA PRO A 126 5.73 13.16 -5.35
C PRO A 126 7.06 13.30 -4.59
N ARG A 127 7.47 14.53 -4.26
CA ARG A 127 8.66 14.83 -3.44
C ARG A 127 8.58 14.28 -2.00
N ASN A 128 7.37 13.99 -1.52
CA ASN A 128 7.12 13.41 -0.21
C ASN A 128 6.84 11.90 -0.27
N TRP A 129 6.87 11.29 -1.45
CA TRP A 129 6.62 9.85 -1.59
C TRP A 129 7.65 9.05 -0.80
N SER A 130 7.12 8.11 -0.02
CA SER A 130 7.87 7.14 0.75
C SER A 130 8.36 5.98 -0.12
N SER A 131 9.22 5.14 0.44
CA SER A 131 9.72 3.95 -0.25
C SER A 131 8.60 3.02 -0.72
N VAL A 132 7.46 2.94 -0.01
CA VAL A 132 6.35 2.09 -0.48
C VAL A 132 5.66 2.69 -1.70
N GLU A 133 5.51 4.01 -1.78
CA GLU A 133 4.88 4.69 -2.92
C GLU A 133 5.76 4.63 -4.17
N LEU A 134 7.08 4.66 -3.97
CA LEU A 134 8.07 4.54 -5.02
C LEU A 134 8.26 3.09 -5.48
N TYR A 135 8.46 2.15 -4.56
CA TYR A 135 8.94 0.81 -4.92
C TYR A 135 7.88 -0.29 -4.91
N SER A 136 6.73 -0.14 -4.22
CA SER A 136 5.78 -1.25 -4.06
C SER A 136 4.87 -1.46 -5.27
N GLU A 137 4.75 -2.71 -5.70
CA GLU A 137 3.82 -3.16 -6.75
C GLU A 137 2.34 -3.10 -6.33
N HIS A 138 2.04 -2.89 -5.04
CA HIS A 138 0.68 -2.62 -4.58
C HIS A 138 0.30 -1.14 -4.68
N TYR A 139 1.27 -0.24 -4.49
CA TYR A 139 1.08 1.22 -4.51
C TYR A 139 1.16 1.81 -5.91
N ARG A 140 2.21 1.49 -6.67
CA ARG A 140 2.39 1.90 -8.09
C ARG A 140 2.04 3.36 -8.36
N CYS A 141 2.46 4.27 -7.48
CA CYS A 141 1.98 5.64 -7.48
C CYS A 141 2.30 6.39 -8.79
N ALA A 142 3.50 6.20 -9.35
CA ALA A 142 3.86 6.80 -10.63
C ALA A 142 2.91 6.36 -11.76
N SER A 143 2.75 5.04 -11.96
CA SER A 143 1.89 4.48 -13.00
C SER A 143 0.42 4.89 -12.84
N ARG A 144 -0.09 4.93 -11.60
CA ARG A 144 -1.49 5.28 -11.33
C ARG A 144 -1.80 6.76 -11.49
N ASN A 145 -0.79 7.63 -11.49
CA ASN A 145 -0.95 9.06 -11.77
C ASN A 145 -0.35 9.45 -13.14
N ASP A 146 -0.15 8.46 -14.02
CA ASP A 146 0.40 8.62 -15.37
C ASP A 146 1.70 9.45 -15.43
N LEU A 147 2.58 9.25 -14.44
CA LEU A 147 3.85 9.98 -14.38
C LEU A 147 4.91 9.31 -15.24
N LYS A 148 5.57 10.12 -16.07
CA LYS A 148 6.72 9.71 -16.87
C LYS A 148 7.89 9.28 -15.97
N ILE A 149 8.59 8.24 -16.40
CA ILE A 149 9.80 7.75 -15.75
C ILE A 149 10.95 7.79 -16.76
N THR A 150 11.96 8.60 -16.48
CA THR A 150 13.24 8.62 -17.21
C THR A 150 14.23 7.71 -16.51
N ARG A 151 14.69 6.66 -17.21
CA ARG A 151 15.62 5.67 -16.67
C ARG A 151 17.03 5.95 -17.13
N CYS A 152 17.96 5.91 -16.19
CA CYS A 152 19.38 6.11 -16.43
C CYS A 152 20.13 4.91 -15.84
N GLU A 153 20.62 4.03 -16.70
CA GLU A 153 21.33 2.81 -16.31
C GLU A 153 22.84 2.99 -16.50
N ILE A 154 23.62 2.67 -15.47
CA ILE A 154 25.07 2.81 -15.45
C ILE A 154 25.68 1.51 -14.93
N ASP A 155 26.44 0.83 -15.77
CA ASP A 155 27.25 -0.31 -15.39
C ASP A 155 28.72 0.12 -15.23
N LEU A 156 29.26 0.00 -14.01
CA LEU A 156 30.67 0.31 -13.74
C LEU A 156 31.58 -0.91 -13.97
N GLY A 157 31.03 -2.07 -14.36
CA GLY A 157 31.79 -3.30 -14.59
C GLY A 157 32.26 -3.95 -13.28
N SER A 158 33.46 -4.50 -13.28
CA SER A 158 34.07 -5.15 -12.10
C SER A 158 34.95 -4.18 -11.32
N ILE A 159 34.78 -4.17 -10.00
CA ILE A 159 35.51 -3.31 -9.06
C ILE A 159 36.07 -4.20 -7.94
N SER A 160 37.34 -4.05 -7.60
CA SER A 160 37.95 -4.82 -6.52
C SER A 160 37.79 -4.12 -5.17
N VAL A 161 37.80 -4.88 -4.07
CA VAL A 161 37.97 -4.29 -2.73
C VAL A 161 39.28 -3.49 -2.68
N GLY A 162 39.19 -2.23 -2.24
CA GLY A 162 40.27 -1.25 -2.22
C GLY A 162 40.24 -0.25 -3.38
N ASP A 163 39.44 -0.50 -4.42
CA ASP A 163 39.32 0.42 -5.56
C ASP A 163 38.45 1.64 -5.20
N VAL A 164 38.75 2.76 -5.86
CA VAL A 164 38.01 4.02 -5.73
C VAL A 164 36.86 4.06 -6.73
N VAL A 165 35.65 4.32 -6.23
CA VAL A 165 34.50 4.67 -7.06
C VAL A 165 34.35 6.19 -7.03
N ASN A 166 34.17 6.79 -8.21
CA ASN A 166 33.85 8.21 -8.33
C ASN A 166 32.96 8.44 -9.55
N LEU A 167 31.65 8.41 -9.32
CA LEU A 167 30.62 8.61 -10.32
C LEU A 167 29.82 9.87 -9.97
N LEU A 168 29.63 10.73 -10.97
CA LEU A 168 28.78 11.92 -10.86
C LEU A 168 27.54 11.72 -11.76
N ALA A 169 26.36 11.56 -11.17
CA ALA A 169 25.12 11.32 -11.93
C ALA A 169 24.79 12.43 -12.92
N ALA A 170 25.17 13.69 -12.64
CA ALA A 170 24.93 14.83 -13.54
C ALA A 170 25.48 14.65 -14.96
N ASN A 171 26.39 13.69 -15.19
CA ASN A 171 26.89 13.34 -16.52
C ASN A 171 25.95 12.40 -17.31
N TYR A 172 24.94 11.81 -16.65
CA TYR A 172 24.10 10.73 -17.15
C TYR A 172 22.60 10.96 -16.92
N THR A 173 22.24 11.84 -15.99
CA THR A 173 20.86 12.14 -15.62
C THR A 173 20.48 13.57 -15.98
N PRO A 174 19.22 13.84 -16.36
CA PRO A 174 18.74 15.21 -16.60
C PRO A 174 18.54 15.99 -15.30
N SER A 175 18.30 15.30 -14.17
CA SER A 175 18.22 15.89 -12.82
C SER A 175 19.56 15.82 -12.10
N ASN A 176 19.85 16.81 -11.26
CA ASN A 176 21.09 16.92 -10.49
C ASN A 176 20.87 17.07 -8.96
N GLU A 177 19.67 16.79 -8.46
CA GLU A 177 19.30 16.85 -7.04
C GLU A 177 18.12 15.91 -6.73
N GLY A 178 17.81 15.73 -5.44
CA GLY A 178 16.66 14.96 -4.97
C GLY A 178 16.84 13.45 -4.92
N PHE A 179 18.04 12.92 -5.19
CA PHE A 179 18.28 11.47 -5.23
C PHE A 179 18.34 10.80 -3.84
N MET A 180 18.41 11.57 -2.75
CA MET A 180 18.28 11.04 -1.39
C MET A 180 16.84 10.73 -0.99
N GLN A 181 15.89 10.85 -1.91
CA GLN A 181 14.54 10.31 -1.74
C GLN A 181 14.56 8.78 -1.81
N CYS A 182 14.56 8.15 -0.64
CA CYS A 182 14.47 6.70 -0.49
C CYS A 182 15.50 5.86 -1.29
N PRO A 183 16.80 6.25 -1.37
CA PRO A 183 17.80 5.47 -2.11
C PRO A 183 18.01 4.09 -1.47
N THR A 184 18.40 3.10 -2.29
CA THR A 184 18.69 1.74 -1.83
C THR A 184 20.07 1.63 -1.19
N MET A 185 20.37 2.51 -0.23
CA MET A 185 21.69 2.63 0.42
C MET A 185 22.17 1.29 0.95
N MET A 186 21.28 0.48 1.53
CA MET A 186 21.58 -0.85 2.10
C MET A 186 22.22 -1.85 1.13
N ARG A 187 22.21 -1.55 -0.18
CA ARG A 187 22.83 -2.38 -1.21
C ARG A 187 24.28 -2.00 -1.52
N LEU A 188 24.72 -0.80 -1.12
CA LEU A 188 26.08 -0.34 -1.33
C LEU A 188 27.06 -1.06 -0.40
N PRO A 189 28.28 -1.35 -0.87
CA PRO A 189 29.34 -1.87 0.00
C PRO A 189 29.80 -0.80 0.99
N PRO A 190 30.42 -1.19 2.13
CA PRO A 190 30.99 -0.23 3.07
C PRO A 190 32.06 0.65 2.39
N GLY A 191 32.18 1.89 2.85
CA GLY A 191 33.13 2.89 2.32
C GLY A 191 32.66 3.67 1.09
N ILE A 192 31.55 3.26 0.47
CA ILE A 192 30.90 4.02 -0.61
C ILE A 192 29.76 4.88 -0.05
N LYS A 193 29.73 6.15 -0.45
CA LYS A 193 28.73 7.15 -0.08
C LYS A 193 27.96 7.60 -1.31
N PHE A 194 26.73 8.03 -1.07
CA PHE A 194 25.85 8.60 -2.08
C PHE A 194 25.31 9.94 -1.59
N SER A 195 25.25 10.94 -2.48
CA SER A 195 24.75 12.28 -2.17
C SER A 195 23.45 12.60 -2.91
N ASP A 196 22.78 13.67 -2.50
CA ASP A 196 21.50 14.09 -3.09
C ASP A 196 21.64 14.55 -4.54
N GLU A 197 22.83 15.02 -4.90
CA GLU A 197 23.19 15.40 -6.27
C GLU A 197 23.52 14.19 -7.17
N GLY A 198 23.34 12.98 -6.65
CA GLY A 198 23.59 11.74 -7.37
C GLY A 198 25.08 11.38 -7.48
N THR A 199 25.93 11.88 -6.59
CA THR A 199 27.35 11.49 -6.56
C THR A 199 27.51 10.18 -5.80
N LEU A 200 28.11 9.17 -6.43
CA LEU A 200 28.53 7.93 -5.78
C LEU A 200 30.06 7.92 -5.66
N ASN A 201 30.58 8.03 -4.44
CA ASN A 201 32.03 8.13 -4.22
C ASN A 201 32.54 7.36 -3.02
N GLY A 202 33.81 6.99 -3.04
CA GLY A 202 34.49 6.36 -1.90
C GLY A 202 35.39 5.20 -2.31
N VAL A 203 35.80 4.41 -1.32
CA VAL A 203 36.61 3.21 -1.52
C VAL A 203 35.76 2.00 -1.20
N VAL A 204 35.76 0.98 -2.06
CA VAL A 204 35.06 -0.28 -1.76
C VAL A 204 35.79 -0.99 -0.64
N LEU A 205 35.15 -1.14 0.53
CA LEU A 205 35.72 -1.88 1.66
C LEU A 205 35.14 -3.28 1.77
N PHE A 206 35.82 -4.12 2.57
CA PHE A 206 35.36 -5.47 2.88
C PHE A 206 33.95 -5.45 3.48
N ASP A 207 33.04 -6.23 2.89
CA ASP A 207 31.66 -6.40 3.32
C ASP A 207 31.47 -7.79 3.94
N PRO A 208 31.41 -7.91 5.28
CA PRO A 208 31.30 -9.20 5.95
C PRO A 208 29.93 -9.88 5.76
N TYR A 209 28.95 -9.17 5.20
CA TYR A 209 27.62 -9.71 4.90
C TYR A 209 27.54 -10.43 3.55
N ARG A 210 28.60 -10.37 2.74
CA ARG A 210 28.58 -10.85 1.35
C ARG A 210 29.71 -11.85 1.08
N THR A 211 29.53 -12.61 0.01
CA THR A 211 30.50 -13.59 -0.48
C THR A 211 31.75 -12.92 -1.07
N GLU A 212 32.75 -13.71 -1.44
CA GLU A 212 34.02 -13.24 -2.06
C GLU A 212 33.80 -12.43 -3.36
N LYS A 213 32.76 -12.78 -4.12
CA LYS A 213 32.28 -12.04 -5.28
C LYS A 213 30.78 -11.81 -5.16
N TYR A 214 30.30 -10.61 -5.46
CA TYR A 214 28.87 -10.27 -5.42
C TYR A 214 28.51 -9.12 -6.36
N THR A 215 27.24 -9.04 -6.76
CA THR A 215 26.72 -7.94 -7.57
C THR A 215 26.07 -6.87 -6.70
N VAL A 216 26.36 -5.61 -7.00
CA VAL A 216 25.67 -4.44 -6.45
C VAL A 216 24.63 -3.95 -7.47
N LYS A 217 23.38 -3.75 -7.02
CA LYS A 217 22.30 -3.15 -7.82
C LYS A 217 21.68 -1.98 -7.05
N PHE A 218 22.32 -0.82 -7.14
CA PHE A 218 21.92 0.39 -6.45
C PHE A 218 20.91 1.18 -7.27
N VAL A 219 19.87 1.69 -6.60
CA VAL A 219 18.82 2.51 -7.20
C VAL A 219 18.63 3.77 -6.36
N ALA A 220 18.55 4.90 -7.04
CA ALA A 220 18.13 6.17 -6.48
C ALA A 220 17.07 6.81 -7.36
N ILE A 221 16.14 7.53 -6.75
CA ILE A 221 15.03 8.17 -7.45
C ILE A 221 15.05 9.66 -7.14
N SER A 222 14.92 10.48 -8.16
CA SER A 222 14.60 11.90 -8.02
C SER A 222 13.20 12.14 -8.55
N THR A 223 12.36 12.75 -7.73
CA THR A 223 11.05 13.25 -8.13
C THR A 223 11.04 14.77 -8.25
N VAL A 224 12.19 15.44 -8.32
CA VAL A 224 12.25 16.91 -8.37
C VAL A 224 11.56 17.45 -9.62
N ASP A 225 11.83 16.82 -10.77
CA ASP A 225 11.35 17.21 -12.10
C ASP A 225 10.09 16.45 -12.53
N TRP A 226 9.33 15.90 -11.57
CA TRP A 226 8.15 15.06 -11.86
C TRP A 226 7.07 15.72 -12.72
N GLN A 227 6.99 17.06 -12.73
CA GLN A 227 6.04 17.85 -13.54
C GLN A 227 6.54 18.14 -14.96
N ASP A 228 7.84 17.98 -15.19
CA ASP A 228 8.43 18.21 -16.51
C ASP A 228 8.07 17.01 -17.41
N GLU A 229 7.27 17.23 -18.46
CA GLU A 229 6.82 16.17 -19.36
C GLU A 229 7.96 15.56 -20.19
N ASP A 230 9.08 16.27 -20.34
CA ASP A 230 10.28 15.78 -21.03
C ASP A 230 11.18 14.96 -20.09
N ILE A 231 11.17 15.22 -18.79
CA ILE A 231 12.00 14.54 -17.79
C ILE A 231 11.20 13.56 -16.92
N GLY A 232 10.20 14.03 -16.18
CA GLY A 232 9.42 13.25 -15.24
C GLY A 232 10.22 12.79 -14.02
N ILE A 233 9.88 11.61 -13.49
CA ILE A 233 10.63 10.98 -12.40
C ILE A 233 11.91 10.37 -12.95
N VAL A 234 13.06 10.73 -12.38
CA VAL A 234 14.34 10.15 -12.77
C VAL A 234 14.68 8.97 -11.88
N ARG A 235 14.91 7.82 -12.51
CA ARG A 235 15.39 6.59 -11.86
C ARG A 235 16.84 6.34 -12.30
N LEU A 236 17.76 6.49 -11.35
CA LEU A 236 19.17 6.18 -11.53
C LEU A 236 19.44 4.75 -11.05
N GLU A 237 19.93 3.91 -11.95
CA GLU A 237 20.31 2.52 -11.68
C GLU A 237 21.81 2.36 -11.88
N VAL A 238 22.52 2.00 -10.82
CA VAL A 238 23.97 1.77 -10.86
C VAL A 238 24.25 0.31 -10.50
N SER A 239 24.92 -0.40 -11.40
CA SER A 239 25.36 -1.78 -11.19
C SER A 239 26.86 -1.94 -11.30
N PHE A 240 27.41 -2.87 -10.51
CA PHE A 240 28.80 -3.33 -10.64
C PHE A 240 29.00 -4.65 -9.91
N GLU A 241 30.00 -5.42 -10.33
CA GLU A 241 30.46 -6.61 -9.61
C GLU A 241 31.60 -6.22 -8.67
N VAL A 242 31.53 -6.66 -7.41
CA VAL A 242 32.64 -6.55 -6.46
C VAL A 242 33.41 -7.85 -6.45
N GLU A 243 34.72 -7.76 -6.62
CA GLU A 243 35.66 -8.89 -6.60
C GLU A 243 36.66 -8.76 -5.43
N GLY A 244 37.18 -9.89 -4.96
CA GLY A 244 38.19 -9.92 -3.90
C GLY A 244 37.67 -9.52 -2.52
N ASN A 245 36.38 -9.75 -2.22
CA ASN A 245 35.79 -9.48 -0.91
C ASN A 245 36.22 -10.49 0.16
N MET A 246 37.49 -10.38 0.56
CA MET A 246 38.12 -11.25 1.53
C MET A 246 38.37 -10.49 2.84
N PRO A 247 38.22 -11.17 4.00
CA PRO A 247 38.47 -10.55 5.29
C PRO A 247 39.92 -10.10 5.39
N THR A 248 40.14 -8.93 5.98
CA THR A 248 41.48 -8.48 6.36
C THR A 248 42.04 -9.38 7.47
N ILE A 249 43.37 -9.43 7.61
CA ILE A 249 44.05 -10.22 8.65
C ILE A 249 43.51 -9.91 10.07
N ASP A 250 43.10 -8.67 10.30
CA ASP A 250 42.61 -8.20 11.59
C ASP A 250 41.09 -8.41 11.81
N PHE A 251 40.36 -8.93 10.81
CA PHE A 251 38.91 -9.12 10.91
C PHE A 251 38.57 -10.54 11.40
N ASP A 252 37.95 -10.63 12.58
CA ASP A 252 37.51 -11.90 13.16
C ASP A 252 36.13 -12.31 12.60
N MET A 253 36.17 -13.16 11.57
CA MET A 253 34.96 -13.73 10.95
C MET A 253 34.15 -14.62 11.91
N ASP A 254 34.81 -15.32 12.82
CA ASP A 254 34.12 -16.22 13.76
C ASP A 254 33.36 -15.40 14.81
N GLN A 255 33.99 -14.34 15.33
CA GLN A 255 33.31 -13.38 16.21
C GLN A 255 32.15 -12.71 15.48
N PHE A 256 32.34 -12.21 14.26
CA PHE A 256 31.27 -11.60 13.47
C PHE A 256 30.08 -12.56 13.28
N ASN A 257 30.35 -13.79 12.86
CA ASN A 257 29.31 -14.82 12.67
C ASN A 257 28.59 -15.15 13.97
N HIS A 258 29.31 -15.24 15.08
CA HIS A 258 28.71 -15.45 16.41
C HIS A 258 27.80 -14.28 16.81
N GLU A 259 28.22 -13.04 16.55
CA GLU A 259 27.41 -11.85 16.81
C GLU A 259 26.17 -11.78 15.92
N GLN A 260 26.28 -12.11 14.63
CA GLN A 260 25.12 -12.19 13.73
C GLN A 260 24.14 -13.29 14.17
N GLN A 261 24.63 -14.46 14.58
CA GLN A 261 23.78 -15.53 15.08
C GLN A 261 23.05 -15.12 16.36
N LYS A 262 23.73 -14.49 17.31
CA LYS A 262 23.11 -13.95 18.53
C LYS A 262 22.07 -12.87 18.21
N ALA A 263 22.35 -12.01 17.25
CA ALA A 263 21.41 -10.99 16.79
C ALA A 263 20.16 -11.62 16.15
N ARG A 264 20.34 -12.65 15.33
CA ARG A 264 19.26 -13.43 14.72
C ARG A 264 18.38 -14.12 15.76
N ASP A 265 18.98 -14.76 16.76
CA ASP A 265 18.23 -15.46 17.81
C ASP A 265 17.40 -14.48 18.64
N LYS A 266 17.94 -13.31 18.96
CA LYS A 266 17.17 -12.25 19.62
C LYS A 266 15.99 -11.78 18.79
N ALA A 267 16.18 -11.54 17.48
CA ALA A 267 15.09 -11.14 16.59
C ALA A 267 14.00 -12.23 16.49
N LYS A 268 14.40 -13.50 16.37
CA LYS A 268 13.47 -14.66 16.42
C LYS A 268 12.67 -14.70 17.71
N SER A 269 13.30 -14.50 18.86
CA SER A 269 12.61 -14.45 20.15
C SER A 269 11.59 -13.33 20.21
N SER A 270 11.91 -12.14 19.72
CA SER A 270 10.97 -11.01 19.61
C SER A 270 9.75 -11.37 18.76
N ILE A 271 9.96 -11.99 17.59
CA ILE A 271 8.87 -12.43 16.71
C ILE A 271 7.99 -13.51 17.35
N SER A 272 8.60 -14.49 18.02
CA SER A 272 7.86 -15.52 18.77
C SER A 272 6.99 -14.88 19.85
N LEU A 273 7.56 -13.96 20.64
CA LEU A 273 6.81 -13.27 21.70
C LEU A 273 5.66 -12.43 21.15
N LEU A 274 5.87 -11.71 20.04
CA LEU A 274 4.80 -10.96 19.37
C LEU A 274 3.68 -11.87 18.87
N SER A 275 4.02 -13.05 18.34
CA SER A 275 3.06 -14.06 17.91
C SER A 275 2.27 -14.62 19.09
N ASP A 276 2.95 -14.94 20.20
CA ASP A 276 2.31 -15.45 21.41
C ASP A 276 1.35 -14.43 22.04
N ILE A 277 1.73 -13.14 22.03
CA ILE A 277 0.85 -12.05 22.50
C ILE A 277 -0.40 -11.94 21.62
N TRP A 278 -0.26 -12.09 20.30
CA TRP A 278 -1.38 -12.05 19.37
C TRP A 278 -2.34 -13.25 19.59
N ILE A 279 -1.79 -14.46 19.71
CA ILE A 279 -2.58 -15.67 19.99
C ILE A 279 -3.34 -15.55 21.32
N GLN A 280 -2.70 -15.03 22.38
CA GLN A 280 -3.37 -14.76 23.66
C GLN A 280 -4.56 -13.81 23.52
N TRP A 281 -4.48 -12.83 22.62
CA TRP A 281 -5.61 -11.94 22.32
C TRP A 281 -6.72 -12.67 21.54
N GLU A 282 -6.38 -13.45 20.51
CA GLU A 282 -7.35 -14.25 19.74
C GLU A 282 -8.09 -15.26 20.63
N ASP A 283 -7.39 -15.83 21.61
CA ASP A 283 -7.94 -16.74 22.62
C ASP A 283 -8.72 -16.02 23.74
N ASN A 284 -8.94 -14.71 23.63
CA ASN A 284 -9.61 -13.85 24.63
C ASN A 284 -8.94 -13.84 26.02
N GLN A 285 -7.64 -14.14 26.10
CA GLN A 285 -6.87 -14.10 27.36
C GLN A 285 -6.36 -12.70 27.69
N LEU A 286 -6.26 -11.81 26.69
CA LEU A 286 -5.85 -10.42 26.84
C LEU A 286 -6.91 -9.48 26.27
N ASP A 287 -7.16 -8.38 26.97
CA ASP A 287 -7.92 -7.26 26.40
C ASP A 287 -7.08 -6.45 25.39
N ILE A 288 -7.74 -5.67 24.55
CA ILE A 288 -7.12 -4.84 23.50
C ILE A 288 -5.99 -3.94 24.03
N ARG A 289 -6.20 -3.28 25.19
CA ARG A 289 -5.23 -2.34 25.73
C ARG A 289 -3.98 -3.07 26.22
N SER A 290 -4.17 -4.18 26.91
CA SER A 290 -3.09 -5.04 27.40
C SER A 290 -2.27 -5.62 26.24
N THR A 291 -2.94 -6.10 25.19
CA THR A 291 -2.29 -6.60 23.97
C THR A 291 -1.44 -5.52 23.31
N CYS A 292 -2.03 -4.34 23.04
CA CYS A 292 -1.34 -3.25 22.36
C CYS A 292 -0.12 -2.76 23.15
N ASN A 293 -0.24 -2.58 24.47
CA ASN A 293 0.88 -2.14 25.31
C ASN A 293 2.06 -3.13 25.28
N ARG A 294 1.76 -4.45 25.35
CA ARG A 294 2.79 -5.49 25.31
C ARG A 294 3.46 -5.57 23.94
N MET A 295 2.67 -5.57 22.86
CA MET A 295 3.21 -5.60 21.50
C MET A 295 4.05 -4.37 21.19
N LEU A 296 3.57 -3.15 21.51
CA LEU A 296 4.32 -1.91 21.25
C LEU A 296 5.66 -1.90 21.97
N LYS A 297 5.71 -2.38 23.22
CA LYS A 297 6.96 -2.50 23.98
C LYS A 297 7.95 -3.43 23.25
N GLU A 298 7.50 -4.60 22.82
CA GLU A 298 8.37 -5.56 22.13
C GLU A 298 8.80 -5.07 20.75
N LEU A 299 7.89 -4.44 19.99
CA LEU A 299 8.20 -3.81 18.70
C LEU A 299 9.26 -2.71 18.84
N GLN A 300 9.20 -1.92 19.92
CA GLN A 300 10.22 -0.91 20.20
C GLN A 300 11.59 -1.54 20.49
N GLU A 301 11.64 -2.65 21.22
CA GLU A 301 12.88 -3.38 21.48
C GLU A 301 13.45 -4.04 20.21
N LEU A 302 12.58 -4.61 19.37
CA LEU A 302 12.97 -5.13 18.06
C LEU A 302 13.51 -4.00 17.18
N ARG A 303 12.84 -2.85 17.11
CA ARG A 303 13.33 -1.69 16.34
C ARG A 303 14.72 -1.27 16.78
N LYS A 304 14.96 -1.07 18.08
CA LYS A 304 16.29 -0.71 18.62
C LYS A 304 17.34 -1.76 18.24
N HIS A 305 16.96 -3.04 18.27
CA HIS A 305 17.83 -4.13 17.85
C HIS A 305 18.18 -4.06 16.36
N LEU A 306 17.21 -3.77 15.49
CA LEU A 306 17.44 -3.63 14.05
C LEU A 306 18.20 -2.35 13.69
N GLN A 307 18.06 -1.28 14.47
CA GLN A 307 18.91 -0.10 14.32
C GLN A 307 20.39 -0.42 14.57
N LYS A 308 20.68 -1.33 15.50
CA LYS A 308 22.04 -1.82 15.76
C LYS A 308 22.54 -2.80 14.70
N TYR A 309 21.65 -3.62 14.14
CA TYR A 309 21.97 -4.63 13.12
C TYR A 309 21.12 -4.45 11.85
N PRO A 310 21.32 -3.35 11.10
CA PRO A 310 20.40 -2.94 10.03
C PRO A 310 20.32 -3.94 8.87
N ARG A 311 21.44 -4.61 8.56
CA ARG A 311 21.58 -5.57 7.47
C ARG A 311 21.34 -7.02 7.87
N LEU A 312 20.90 -7.27 9.11
CA LEU A 312 20.64 -8.61 9.62
C LEU A 312 19.65 -9.36 8.70
N ASP A 313 20.10 -10.50 8.18
CA ASP A 313 19.36 -11.35 7.25
C ASP A 313 18.70 -10.54 6.12
N GLU A 314 19.48 -9.63 5.51
CA GLU A 314 19.09 -8.84 4.32
C GLU A 314 17.78 -8.06 4.50
N GLY A 315 17.54 -7.56 5.71
CA GLY A 315 16.40 -6.72 6.03
C GLY A 315 15.09 -7.48 6.28
N ARG A 316 15.12 -8.83 6.34
CA ARG A 316 13.97 -9.67 6.66
C ARG A 316 13.22 -9.20 7.91
N TRP A 317 13.95 -8.81 8.94
CA TRP A 317 13.38 -8.43 10.22
C TRP A 317 12.67 -7.07 10.19
N TRP A 318 13.04 -6.16 9.27
CA TRP A 318 12.31 -4.90 9.05
C TRP A 318 10.91 -5.15 8.48
N SER A 319 10.79 -6.13 7.58
CA SER A 319 9.51 -6.57 7.05
C SER A 319 8.61 -7.16 8.14
N HIS A 320 9.17 -8.01 9.02
CA HIS A 320 8.44 -8.52 10.18
C HIS A 320 8.04 -7.40 11.17
N LEU A 321 8.93 -6.45 11.45
CA LEU A 321 8.64 -5.31 12.31
C LEU A 321 7.43 -4.54 11.79
N GLY A 322 7.41 -4.20 10.49
CA GLY A 322 6.26 -3.58 9.86
C GLY A 322 4.99 -4.45 9.92
N GLY A 323 5.13 -5.76 9.67
CA GLY A 323 4.01 -6.71 9.68
C GLY A 323 3.30 -6.79 11.04
N PHE A 324 4.05 -6.84 12.14
CA PHE A 324 3.45 -6.84 13.48
C PHE A 324 2.94 -5.46 13.92
N HIS A 325 3.52 -4.37 13.43
CA HIS A 325 2.90 -3.05 13.60
C HIS A 325 1.50 -3.01 12.98
N MET A 326 1.26 -3.71 11.86
CA MET A 326 -0.08 -3.80 11.26
C MET A 326 -1.09 -4.42 12.23
N ASN A 327 -0.69 -5.43 13.00
CA ASN A 327 -1.54 -6.06 14.01
C ASN A 327 -1.92 -5.08 15.14
N VAL A 328 -0.97 -4.33 15.66
CA VAL A 328 -1.26 -3.26 16.64
C VAL A 328 -2.20 -2.21 16.04
N HIS A 329 -1.96 -1.81 14.80
CA HIS A 329 -2.78 -0.83 14.10
C HIS A 329 -4.19 -1.33 13.73
N LYS A 330 -4.41 -2.65 13.68
CA LYS A 330 -5.76 -3.24 13.61
C LYS A 330 -6.51 -3.02 14.92
N LEU A 331 -5.85 -3.20 16.05
CA LEU A 331 -6.46 -3.11 17.39
C LEU A 331 -6.62 -1.67 17.90
N LEU A 332 -5.66 -0.79 17.58
CA LEU A 332 -5.66 0.62 18.02
C LEU A 332 -6.44 1.55 17.12
N GLU A 333 -6.95 1.07 15.99
CA GLU A 333 -7.67 1.91 15.03
C GLU A 333 -6.83 3.13 14.59
N ASN A 334 -5.53 2.91 14.28
CA ASN A 334 -4.58 3.99 14.01
C ASN A 334 -3.86 3.87 12.65
N THR A 335 -3.13 4.92 12.29
CA THR A 335 -2.47 5.18 10.99
C THR A 335 -1.33 4.23 10.69
N LEU A 336 -1.20 3.77 9.44
CA LEU A 336 -0.24 2.74 9.02
C LEU A 336 1.23 3.16 8.90
N PHE A 337 1.58 4.37 9.31
CA PHE A 337 2.87 5.00 9.00
C PHE A 337 4.07 4.11 9.35
N GLU A 338 4.12 3.52 10.55
CA GLU A 338 5.22 2.63 10.95
C GLU A 338 5.30 1.37 10.10
N CYS A 339 4.15 0.78 9.72
CA CYS A 339 4.11 -0.40 8.85
C CYS A 339 4.78 -0.11 7.51
N GLU A 340 4.33 0.99 6.88
CA GLU A 340 4.76 1.42 5.57
C GLU A 340 6.22 1.89 5.59
N LEU A 341 6.64 2.58 6.66
CA LEU A 341 8.03 3.00 6.85
C LEU A 341 8.97 1.81 6.91
N TYR A 342 8.70 0.83 7.77
CA TYR A 342 9.61 -0.31 7.97
C TYR A 342 9.57 -1.31 6.80
N MET A 343 8.39 -1.55 6.22
CA MET A 343 8.28 -2.37 5.01
C MET A 343 8.92 -1.68 3.81
N GLY A 344 8.71 -0.38 3.65
CA GLY A 344 9.39 0.42 2.64
C GLY A 344 10.91 0.36 2.78
N HIS A 345 11.43 0.40 4.00
CA HIS A 345 12.85 0.18 4.26
C HIS A 345 13.29 -1.25 3.87
N ALA A 346 12.49 -2.28 4.17
CA ALA A 346 12.79 -3.66 3.79
C ALA A 346 12.90 -3.87 2.26
N LEU A 347 12.11 -3.14 1.46
CA LEU A 347 12.22 -3.18 -0.02
C LEU A 347 13.60 -2.71 -0.53
N THR A 348 14.34 -1.93 0.27
CA THR A 348 15.63 -1.37 -0.15
C THR A 348 16.78 -2.38 -0.14
N PHE A 349 16.65 -3.56 0.47
CA PHE A 349 17.76 -4.51 0.66
C PHE A 349 18.09 -5.37 -0.57
N GLY A 350 17.16 -5.53 -1.51
CA GLY A 350 17.41 -6.23 -2.78
C GLY A 350 17.32 -7.76 -2.74
N ASN A 351 16.94 -8.36 -1.61
CA ASN A 351 16.65 -9.80 -1.51
C ASN A 351 15.20 -10.10 -1.97
N ASP A 352 15.04 -11.05 -2.90
CA ASP A 352 13.74 -11.38 -3.50
C ASP A 352 12.75 -12.03 -2.52
N GLU A 353 13.21 -12.88 -1.60
CA GLU A 353 12.35 -13.49 -0.59
C GLU A 353 11.81 -12.44 0.39
N VAL A 354 12.68 -11.54 0.84
CA VAL A 354 12.31 -10.41 1.72
C VAL A 354 11.34 -9.48 0.99
N ARG A 355 11.60 -9.17 -0.28
CA ARG A 355 10.72 -8.34 -1.11
C ARG A 355 9.33 -8.97 -1.28
N GLN A 356 9.25 -10.24 -1.67
CA GLN A 356 7.98 -10.97 -1.81
C GLN A 356 7.20 -11.06 -0.48
N MET A 357 7.91 -11.32 0.63
CA MET A 357 7.30 -11.30 1.96
C MET A 357 6.76 -9.91 2.32
N THR A 358 7.51 -8.86 1.98
CA THR A 358 7.13 -7.47 2.24
C THR A 358 5.91 -7.06 1.42
N GLU A 359 5.89 -7.37 0.11
CA GLU A 359 4.77 -7.04 -0.77
C GLU A 359 3.46 -7.70 -0.29
N ARG A 360 3.50 -8.98 0.12
CA ARG A 360 2.31 -9.64 0.71
C ARG A 360 1.73 -8.89 1.91
N ASN A 361 2.57 -8.27 2.73
CA ASN A 361 2.09 -7.46 3.84
C ASN A 361 1.64 -6.04 3.41
N LEU A 362 2.31 -5.47 2.40
CA LEU A 362 1.95 -4.18 1.81
C LEU A 362 0.60 -4.22 1.09
N GLU A 363 0.16 -5.38 0.58
CA GLU A 363 -1.20 -5.54 0.06
C GLU A 363 -2.25 -5.14 1.10
N GLY A 364 -2.11 -5.64 2.34
CA GLY A 364 -2.98 -5.31 3.45
C GLY A 364 -2.87 -3.83 3.86
N CYS A 365 -1.65 -3.29 3.85
CA CYS A 365 -1.42 -1.87 4.14
C CYS A 365 -2.12 -0.97 3.11
N TYR A 366 -1.92 -1.24 1.83
CA TYR A 366 -2.54 -0.49 0.73
C TYR A 366 -4.08 -0.55 0.80
N LYS A 367 -4.66 -1.73 1.03
CA LYS A 367 -6.11 -1.90 1.24
C LYS A 367 -6.63 -1.06 2.41
N LYS A 368 -5.90 -1.00 3.52
CA LYS A 368 -6.31 -0.18 4.66
C LYS A 368 -6.10 1.32 4.39
N ARG A 369 -5.08 1.72 3.62
CA ARG A 369 -4.89 3.11 3.19
C ARG A 369 -6.04 3.58 2.28
N LEU A 370 -6.54 2.71 1.39
CA LEU A 370 -7.75 2.96 0.59
C LEU A 370 -8.98 3.23 1.46
N LEU A 371 -9.23 2.37 2.46
CA LEU A 371 -10.33 2.58 3.41
C LEU A 371 -10.18 3.86 4.24
N GLU A 372 -8.96 4.16 4.68
CA GLU A 372 -8.70 5.38 5.41
C GLU A 372 -9.02 6.60 4.54
N SER A 373 -8.59 6.58 3.27
CA SER A 373 -8.92 7.63 2.30
C SER A 373 -10.44 7.75 2.10
N ALA A 374 -11.14 6.63 1.87
CA ALA A 374 -12.60 6.61 1.77
C ALA A 374 -13.30 7.23 2.99
N ARG A 375 -12.80 6.95 4.20
CA ARG A 375 -13.31 7.51 5.45
C ARG A 375 -13.13 9.03 5.52
N PHE A 376 -11.94 9.53 5.19
CA PHE A 376 -11.68 10.98 5.26
C PHE A 376 -12.46 11.74 4.19
N MET A 377 -12.60 11.17 2.99
CA MET A 377 -13.46 11.73 1.95
C MET A 377 -14.94 11.69 2.35
N TRP A 378 -15.39 10.64 3.06
CA TRP A 378 -16.74 10.60 3.62
C TRP A 378 -16.98 11.73 4.64
N ILE A 379 -16.03 11.94 5.55
CA ILE A 379 -16.07 13.05 6.51
C ILE A 379 -16.08 14.41 5.78
N GLU A 380 -15.27 14.56 4.73
CA GLU A 380 -15.25 15.78 3.91
C GLU A 380 -16.59 16.01 3.20
N GLY A 381 -17.18 14.98 2.61
CA GLY A 381 -18.52 15.03 2.02
C GLY A 381 -19.58 15.47 3.03
N ILE A 382 -19.54 14.93 4.25
CA ILE A 382 -20.42 15.36 5.35
C ILE A 382 -20.20 16.83 5.73
N ILE A 383 -18.95 17.28 5.80
CA ILE A 383 -18.63 18.70 6.07
C ILE A 383 -19.18 19.61 4.96
N LYS A 384 -19.12 19.18 3.70
CA LYS A 384 -19.71 19.91 2.57
C LYS A 384 -21.24 19.95 2.66
N MET A 385 -21.89 18.83 2.99
CA MET A 385 -23.32 18.80 3.28
C MET A 385 -23.71 19.77 4.40
N MET A 386 -22.91 19.84 5.47
CA MET A 386 -23.12 20.80 6.56
C MET A 386 -23.06 22.28 6.12
N LYS A 387 -22.36 22.57 5.02
CA LYS A 387 -22.29 23.91 4.40
C LYS A 387 -23.36 24.15 3.34
N GLY A 388 -24.20 23.14 3.03
CA GLY A 388 -25.15 23.19 1.93
C GLY A 388 -24.54 22.97 0.54
N GLU A 389 -23.29 22.50 0.47
CA GLU A 389 -22.58 22.19 -0.78
C GLU A 389 -22.94 20.76 -1.26
N TRP A 390 -24.21 20.52 -1.61
CA TRP A 390 -24.74 19.18 -1.84
C TRP A 390 -24.16 18.45 -3.06
N ASN A 391 -23.96 19.17 -4.18
CA ASN A 391 -23.40 18.58 -5.40
C ASN A 391 -21.94 18.15 -5.19
N ASP A 392 -21.11 19.06 -4.67
CA ASP A 392 -19.71 18.76 -4.34
C ASP A 392 -19.60 17.61 -3.33
N ALA A 393 -20.50 17.56 -2.34
CA ALA A 393 -20.55 16.45 -1.41
C ALA A 393 -20.82 15.12 -2.13
N ALA A 394 -21.82 15.08 -3.02
CA ALA A 394 -22.14 13.88 -3.79
C ALA A 394 -20.95 13.41 -4.65
N ASP A 395 -20.21 14.33 -5.26
CA ASP A 395 -19.03 14.00 -6.05
C ASP A 395 -17.89 13.40 -5.21
N ILE A 396 -17.58 13.99 -4.06
CA ILE A 396 -16.57 13.44 -3.15
C ILE A 396 -17.00 12.08 -2.60
N LEU A 397 -18.28 11.90 -2.26
CA LEU A 397 -18.80 10.63 -1.75
C LEU A 397 -18.78 9.52 -2.81
N ARG A 398 -19.08 9.85 -4.06
CA ARG A 398 -18.93 8.94 -5.20
C ARG A 398 -17.49 8.44 -5.30
N LEU A 399 -16.52 9.35 -5.26
CA LEU A 399 -15.09 9.01 -5.28
C LEU A 399 -14.67 8.19 -4.05
N ALA A 400 -15.18 8.53 -2.86
CA ALA A 400 -14.94 7.79 -1.63
C ALA A 400 -15.41 6.33 -1.77
N SER A 401 -16.57 6.12 -2.41
CA SER A 401 -17.14 4.80 -2.63
C SER A 401 -16.28 3.90 -3.54
N MET A 402 -15.46 4.48 -4.42
CA MET A 402 -14.54 3.72 -5.27
C MET A 402 -13.35 3.16 -4.47
N LYS A 403 -13.07 3.70 -3.28
CA LYS A 403 -11.93 3.32 -2.41
C LYS A 403 -12.34 2.39 -1.25
N GLN A 404 -13.60 1.99 -1.16
CA GLN A 404 -14.15 1.30 0.03
C GLN A 404 -13.88 -0.23 0.10
N ASN A 405 -13.29 -0.85 -0.92
CA ASN A 405 -13.11 -2.31 -0.98
C ASN A 405 -11.90 -2.85 -0.18
N GLY A 406 -11.41 -2.12 0.83
CA GLY A 406 -10.30 -2.57 1.67
C GLY A 406 -10.72 -3.39 2.90
N TRP A 407 -9.74 -3.71 3.75
CA TRP A 407 -9.93 -4.45 5.01
C TRP A 407 -9.88 -3.51 6.22
N GLY A 408 -10.99 -3.34 6.96
CA GLY A 408 -11.02 -2.46 8.12
C GLY A 408 -12.39 -1.86 8.50
N TRP A 409 -12.35 -0.93 9.46
CA TRP A 409 -13.37 -0.64 10.47
C TRP A 409 -14.21 0.62 10.20
N ALA A 410 -13.87 1.46 9.22
CA ALA A 410 -14.34 2.85 9.24
C ALA A 410 -15.42 3.24 8.22
N VAL A 411 -15.60 2.48 7.13
CA VAL A 411 -16.72 2.69 6.20
C VAL A 411 -17.08 1.37 5.53
N ASN A 412 -17.99 0.61 6.12
CA ASN A 412 -18.20 -0.76 5.63
C ASN A 412 -19.67 -1.20 5.57
N TYR A 413 -20.58 -0.38 6.07
CA TYR A 413 -21.99 -0.75 6.19
C TYR A 413 -22.90 -0.01 5.21
N GLY A 414 -22.30 0.64 4.21
CA GLY A 414 -23.02 1.39 3.19
C GLY A 414 -23.18 2.88 3.50
N ASP A 415 -22.56 3.37 4.57
CA ASP A 415 -22.63 4.76 5.03
C ASP A 415 -22.33 5.77 3.92
N ILE A 416 -21.28 5.54 3.10
CA ILE A 416 -20.95 6.40 1.96
C ILE A 416 -22.10 6.48 0.96
N TRP A 417 -22.73 5.35 0.60
CA TRP A 417 -23.80 5.36 -0.40
C TRP A 417 -25.09 5.98 0.15
N PHE A 418 -25.39 5.79 1.43
CA PHE A 418 -26.51 6.50 2.07
C PHE A 418 -26.26 8.01 2.15
N THR A 419 -25.02 8.40 2.39
CA THR A 419 -24.64 9.82 2.42
C THR A 419 -24.69 10.42 1.03
N GLU A 420 -24.21 9.70 0.01
CA GLU A 420 -24.27 10.13 -1.39
C GLU A 420 -25.73 10.23 -1.87
N SER A 421 -26.57 9.26 -1.52
CA SER A 421 -27.96 9.21 -1.96
C SER A 421 -28.76 10.41 -1.41
N VAL A 422 -28.60 10.76 -0.13
CA VAL A 422 -29.30 11.92 0.44
C VAL A 422 -28.76 13.24 -0.11
N ALA A 423 -27.45 13.36 -0.37
CA ALA A 423 -26.87 14.55 -0.98
C ALA A 423 -27.42 14.77 -2.40
N ARG A 424 -27.48 13.70 -3.22
CA ARG A 424 -28.09 13.74 -4.57
C ARG A 424 -29.58 14.05 -4.52
N LEU A 425 -30.33 13.47 -3.56
CA LEU A 425 -31.76 13.72 -3.38
C LEU A 425 -32.04 15.19 -3.08
N ILE A 426 -31.31 15.80 -2.15
CA ILE A 426 -31.46 17.20 -1.79
C ILE A 426 -31.09 18.11 -2.97
N HIS A 427 -29.93 17.86 -3.60
CA HIS A 427 -29.49 18.67 -4.75
C HIS A 427 -30.44 18.58 -5.94
N GLY A 428 -30.91 17.38 -6.27
CA GLY A 428 -31.85 17.14 -7.36
C GLY A 428 -33.19 17.84 -7.12
N ALA A 429 -33.72 17.79 -5.90
CA ALA A 429 -34.93 18.49 -5.53
C ALA A 429 -34.77 20.03 -5.52
N GLU A 430 -33.65 20.56 -5.04
CA GLU A 430 -33.32 21.98 -5.14
C GLU A 430 -33.32 22.45 -6.60
N THR A 431 -32.65 21.70 -7.47
CA THR A 431 -32.52 22.03 -8.88
C THR A 431 -33.85 21.92 -9.61
N ALA A 432 -34.66 20.91 -9.31
CA ALA A 432 -36.00 20.74 -9.89
C ALA A 432 -36.97 21.87 -9.48
N ASN A 433 -36.83 22.43 -8.28
CA ASN A 433 -37.59 23.61 -7.85
C ASN A 433 -37.16 24.89 -8.60
N LEU A 434 -35.92 24.95 -9.08
CA LEU A 434 -35.38 26.09 -9.84
C LEU A 434 -35.65 25.98 -11.35
N ASN A 435 -35.49 24.78 -11.92
CA ASN A 435 -35.59 24.50 -13.36
C ASN A 435 -36.71 23.48 -13.61
N LYS A 436 -37.81 23.91 -14.22
CA LYS A 436 -39.03 23.09 -14.50
C LYS A 436 -38.87 22.07 -15.64
N THR A 437 -37.71 21.45 -15.82
CA THR A 437 -37.48 20.46 -16.89
C THR A 437 -37.63 19.03 -16.35
N GLU A 438 -38.56 18.26 -16.94
CA GLU A 438 -38.94 16.92 -16.46
C GLU A 438 -37.89 15.83 -16.77
N GLU A 439 -37.12 15.93 -17.86
CA GLU A 439 -36.18 14.87 -18.29
C GLU A 439 -34.98 14.69 -17.35
N ASP A 440 -34.46 15.77 -16.75
CA ASP A 440 -33.37 15.70 -15.76
C ASP A 440 -33.82 15.06 -14.44
N SER A 441 -35.13 15.06 -14.15
CA SER A 441 -35.67 14.61 -12.87
C SER A 441 -35.63 13.08 -12.70
N ILE A 442 -35.71 12.30 -13.78
CA ILE A 442 -35.78 10.84 -13.70
C ILE A 442 -34.41 10.23 -13.39
N GLN A 443 -33.34 10.78 -13.97
CA GLN A 443 -31.99 10.19 -13.87
C GLN A 443 -31.43 10.21 -12.44
N TRP A 444 -31.54 11.34 -11.74
CA TRP A 444 -31.00 11.42 -10.37
C TRP A 444 -31.86 10.64 -9.38
N ILE A 445 -33.18 10.54 -9.59
CA ILE A 445 -34.07 9.73 -8.74
C ILE A 445 -33.70 8.25 -8.82
N ASP A 446 -33.46 7.76 -10.03
CA ASP A 446 -33.04 6.37 -10.25
C ASP A 446 -31.67 6.09 -9.63
N GLU A 447 -30.73 7.03 -9.76
CA GLU A 447 -29.41 6.91 -9.14
C GLU A 447 -29.48 6.91 -7.60
N VAL A 448 -30.32 7.76 -6.99
CA VAL A 448 -30.59 7.73 -5.55
C VAL A 448 -31.13 6.36 -5.13
N GLY A 449 -32.10 5.81 -5.86
CA GLY A 449 -32.64 4.47 -5.61
C GLY A 449 -31.58 3.37 -5.69
N ARG A 450 -30.72 3.43 -6.72
CA ARG A 450 -29.62 2.48 -6.92
C ARG A 450 -28.60 2.53 -5.79
N LEU A 451 -28.24 3.73 -5.31
CA LEU A 451 -27.32 3.92 -4.18
C LEU A 451 -27.91 3.38 -2.88
N LEU A 452 -29.21 3.61 -2.63
CA LEU A 452 -29.91 3.07 -1.46
C LEU A 452 -29.92 1.55 -1.45
N GLU A 453 -30.25 0.92 -2.57
CA GLU A 453 -30.24 -0.54 -2.68
C GLU A 453 -28.84 -1.10 -2.42
N LYS A 454 -27.82 -0.49 -3.03
CA LYS A 454 -26.42 -0.87 -2.84
C LYS A 454 -25.98 -0.78 -1.37
N GLY A 455 -26.34 0.31 -0.69
CA GLY A 455 -26.12 0.48 0.74
C GLY A 455 -26.85 -0.55 1.59
N ALA A 456 -28.14 -0.78 1.32
CA ALA A 456 -28.95 -1.72 2.06
C ALA A 456 -28.44 -3.16 1.92
N THR A 457 -28.09 -3.60 0.71
CA THR A 457 -27.46 -4.90 0.47
C THR A 457 -26.20 -5.08 1.30
N ARG A 458 -25.37 -4.04 1.41
CA ARG A 458 -24.14 -4.09 2.21
C ARG A 458 -24.43 -4.14 3.70
N ALA A 459 -25.29 -3.26 4.20
CA ALA A 459 -25.63 -3.18 5.62
C ALA A 459 -26.24 -4.49 6.15
N ASN A 460 -27.00 -5.18 5.31
CA ASN A 460 -27.71 -6.41 5.65
C ASN A 460 -26.85 -7.68 5.55
N LYS A 461 -25.67 -7.61 4.93
CA LYS A 461 -24.84 -8.80 4.66
C LYS A 461 -24.46 -9.59 5.93
N ASP A 462 -24.14 -8.87 7.01
CA ASP A 462 -23.63 -9.45 8.26
C ASP A 462 -24.54 -9.16 9.46
N ASN A 463 -25.80 -8.75 9.23
CA ASN A 463 -26.79 -8.38 10.25
C ASN A 463 -26.27 -7.38 11.31
N SER A 464 -25.36 -6.48 10.93
CA SER A 464 -24.56 -5.68 11.86
C SER A 464 -25.36 -4.62 12.63
N PHE A 465 -26.57 -4.27 12.17
CA PHE A 465 -27.46 -3.29 12.82
C PHE A 465 -28.67 -3.95 13.50
N GLY A 466 -28.73 -5.28 13.52
CA GLY A 466 -29.85 -6.02 14.07
C GLY A 466 -31.16 -5.78 13.31
N PRO A 467 -32.32 -6.10 13.91
CA PRO A 467 -33.61 -6.14 13.22
C PRO A 467 -34.12 -4.76 12.76
N ASN A 468 -33.58 -3.68 13.32
CA ASN A 468 -33.99 -2.32 12.99
C ASN A 468 -33.26 -1.75 11.75
N GLY A 469 -32.25 -2.46 11.25
CA GLY A 469 -31.47 -2.04 10.10
C GLY A 469 -30.62 -0.79 10.32
N HIS A 470 -29.90 -0.38 9.30
CA HIS A 470 -29.07 0.82 9.35
C HIS A 470 -29.94 2.09 9.48
N PRO A 471 -29.64 3.02 10.42
CA PRO A 471 -30.54 4.12 10.77
C PRO A 471 -30.88 5.07 9.61
N TRP A 472 -30.01 5.16 8.59
CA TRP A 472 -30.23 6.01 7.43
C TRP A 472 -31.16 5.39 6.37
N VAL A 473 -31.31 4.06 6.33
CA VAL A 473 -32.01 3.38 5.22
C VAL A 473 -33.48 3.79 5.16
N SER A 474 -34.19 3.67 6.29
CA SER A 474 -35.64 3.90 6.34
C SER A 474 -35.99 5.35 6.02
N GLU A 475 -35.29 6.31 6.63
CA GLU A 475 -35.54 7.75 6.40
C GLU A 475 -35.35 8.14 4.94
N ILE A 476 -34.25 7.72 4.29
CA ILE A 476 -33.98 8.16 2.92
C ILE A 476 -34.95 7.45 1.96
N THR A 477 -35.33 6.20 2.25
CA THR A 477 -36.36 5.48 1.50
C THR A 477 -37.71 6.20 1.60
N GLU A 478 -38.13 6.58 2.81
CA GLU A 478 -39.36 7.32 3.05
C GLU A 478 -39.32 8.72 2.42
N ALA A 479 -38.18 9.40 2.48
CA ALA A 479 -37.99 10.71 1.86
C ALA A 479 -38.09 10.62 0.33
N LEU A 480 -37.46 9.62 -0.29
CA LEU A 480 -37.52 9.38 -1.74
C LEU A 480 -38.95 9.08 -2.19
N GLU A 481 -39.67 8.21 -1.47
CA GLU A 481 -41.06 7.89 -1.81
C GLU A 481 -41.99 9.09 -1.61
N SER A 482 -41.80 9.83 -0.52
CA SER A 482 -42.55 11.07 -0.27
C SER A 482 -42.33 12.10 -1.38
N TYR A 483 -41.09 12.26 -1.86
CA TYR A 483 -40.78 13.13 -2.99
C TYR A 483 -41.51 12.68 -4.27
N ARG A 484 -41.47 11.38 -4.60
CA ARG A 484 -42.18 10.83 -5.77
C ARG A 484 -43.70 11.09 -5.70
N ILE A 485 -44.29 10.96 -4.52
CA ILE A 485 -45.72 11.26 -4.31
C ILE A 485 -46.03 12.74 -4.54
N LEU A 486 -45.19 13.64 -4.00
CA LEU A 486 -45.36 15.09 -4.18
C LEU A 486 -45.21 15.49 -5.66
N GLN A 487 -44.22 14.94 -6.35
CA GLN A 487 -43.97 15.18 -7.77
C GLN A 487 -45.17 14.71 -8.63
N LYS A 488 -45.65 13.48 -8.43
CA LYS A 488 -46.84 12.96 -9.13
C LYS A 488 -48.11 13.77 -8.84
N GLY A 489 -48.20 14.33 -7.63
CA GLY A 489 -49.32 15.17 -7.20
C GLY A 489 -49.23 16.62 -7.66
N GLY A 490 -48.14 17.04 -8.32
CA GLY A 490 -47.90 18.44 -8.70
C GLY A 490 -47.83 19.40 -7.50
N LYS A 491 -47.45 18.89 -6.32
CA LYS A 491 -47.42 19.66 -5.07
C LYS A 491 -46.07 20.36 -4.89
N ASP A 492 -46.09 21.48 -4.18
CA ASP A 492 -44.87 22.18 -3.74
C ASP A 492 -44.03 21.26 -2.85
N THR A 493 -42.72 21.23 -3.09
CA THR A 493 -41.75 20.41 -2.36
C THR A 493 -40.90 21.23 -1.38
N SER A 494 -41.12 22.54 -1.28
CA SER A 494 -40.31 23.46 -0.47
C SER A 494 -40.24 23.06 1.01
N ASP A 495 -41.39 22.84 1.66
CA ASP A 495 -41.46 22.43 3.07
C ASP A 495 -40.84 21.03 3.30
N TRP A 496 -41.03 20.12 2.35
CA TRP A 496 -40.43 18.79 2.37
C TRP A 496 -38.91 18.87 2.31
N LEU A 497 -38.39 19.73 1.43
CA LEU A 497 -36.96 19.92 1.21
C LEU A 497 -36.29 20.55 2.43
N GLU A 498 -36.89 21.59 3.02
CA GLU A 498 -36.39 22.21 4.25
C GLU A 498 -36.36 21.20 5.41
N SER A 499 -37.42 20.42 5.55
CA SER A 499 -37.52 19.39 6.58
C SER A 499 -36.47 18.29 6.41
N LEU A 500 -36.25 17.82 5.18
CA LEU A 500 -35.22 16.81 4.89
C LEU A 500 -33.82 17.36 5.20
N LYS A 501 -33.48 18.56 4.73
CA LYS A 501 -32.19 19.21 5.03
C LYS A 501 -31.92 19.28 6.53
N SER A 502 -32.90 19.73 7.31
CA SER A 502 -32.75 19.85 8.77
C SER A 502 -32.40 18.50 9.44
N ARG A 503 -33.10 17.43 9.05
CA ARG A 503 -32.82 16.08 9.59
C ARG A 503 -31.47 15.54 9.10
N THR A 504 -31.12 15.78 7.84
CA THR A 504 -29.80 15.41 7.29
C THR A 504 -28.65 16.11 8.03
N LEU A 505 -28.78 17.41 8.33
CA LEU A 505 -27.78 18.16 9.10
C LEU A 505 -27.63 17.62 10.52
N TYR A 506 -28.74 17.24 11.17
CA TYR A 506 -28.69 16.60 12.48
C TYR A 506 -27.90 15.28 12.44
N TRP A 507 -28.10 14.45 11.42
CA TRP A 507 -27.34 13.21 11.25
C TRP A 507 -25.87 13.44 10.91
N CYS A 508 -25.57 14.41 10.06
CA CYS A 508 -24.19 14.83 9.78
C CYS A 508 -23.46 15.17 11.08
N ALA A 509 -24.10 15.92 11.98
CA ALA A 509 -23.53 16.25 13.29
C ALA A 509 -23.28 15.01 14.16
N GLN A 510 -24.17 14.01 14.16
CA GLN A 510 -23.99 12.75 14.90
C GLN A 510 -22.81 11.92 14.38
N VAL A 511 -22.61 11.88 13.07
CA VAL A 511 -21.45 11.19 12.46
C VAL A 511 -20.15 11.90 12.85
N LEU A 512 -20.11 13.23 12.70
CA LEU A 512 -18.91 14.02 13.01
C LEU A 512 -18.54 14.02 14.50
N SER A 513 -19.50 13.81 15.40
CA SER A 513 -19.23 13.66 16.82
C SER A 513 -18.63 12.30 17.18
N GLY A 514 -18.70 11.30 16.28
CA GLY A 514 -18.27 9.93 16.54
C GLY A 514 -19.18 9.23 17.57
N THR A 515 -20.46 9.60 17.60
CA THR A 515 -21.46 8.99 18.49
C THR A 515 -21.77 7.58 17.98
N PRO A 516 -21.83 6.55 18.84
CA PRO A 516 -22.24 5.20 18.42
C PRO A 516 -23.56 5.23 17.61
N PRO A 517 -23.67 4.48 16.50
CA PRO A 517 -22.77 3.44 16.01
C PRO A 517 -21.63 3.91 15.09
N PHE A 518 -21.43 5.22 14.92
CA PHE A 518 -20.44 5.77 13.97
C PHE A 518 -19.01 5.71 14.51
N THR A 519 -18.03 5.72 13.60
CA THR A 519 -16.61 5.51 13.93
C THR A 519 -16.08 6.60 14.87
N PRO A 520 -15.31 6.24 15.93
CA PRO A 520 -14.77 7.22 16.87
C PRO A 520 -13.80 8.19 16.21
N LYS A 521 -13.61 9.37 16.81
CA LYS A 521 -12.64 10.39 16.33
C LYS A 521 -11.23 9.80 16.20
N LEU A 522 -10.50 10.28 15.19
CA LEU A 522 -9.11 9.88 14.97
C LEU A 522 -8.28 10.14 16.23
N ARG A 523 -7.47 9.15 16.63
CA ARG A 523 -6.47 9.34 17.69
C ARG A 523 -5.20 9.93 17.09
N ASN A 524 -4.52 10.76 17.87
CA ASN A 524 -3.20 11.24 17.49
C ASN A 524 -2.19 10.08 17.48
N ARG A 525 -1.21 10.17 16.58
CA ARG A 525 -0.06 9.26 16.58
C ARG A 525 0.76 9.46 17.86
N LEU A 526 1.36 8.39 18.37
CA LEU A 526 2.12 8.39 19.62
C LEU A 526 3.53 8.99 19.45
N GLU A 527 4.25 8.63 18.38
CA GLU A 527 5.58 9.17 18.05
C GLU A 527 5.50 10.16 16.87
N ASP A 528 6.47 11.06 16.68
CA ASP A 528 6.50 11.94 15.50
C ASP A 528 7.14 11.24 14.28
N SER A 529 6.68 11.56 13.06
CA SER A 529 7.12 10.95 11.81
C SER A 529 8.56 11.31 11.49
N SER A 530 8.98 12.56 11.74
CA SER A 530 10.35 12.96 11.43
C SER A 530 11.32 12.17 12.28
N VAL A 531 11.01 11.99 13.57
CA VAL A 531 11.79 11.18 14.50
C VAL A 531 11.88 9.72 14.03
N LEU A 532 10.78 9.15 13.54
CA LEU A 532 10.78 7.78 13.02
C LEU A 532 11.62 7.63 11.75
N ILE A 533 11.55 8.60 10.83
CA ILE A 533 12.34 8.62 9.59
C ILE A 533 13.83 8.80 9.88
N GLU A 534 14.19 9.75 10.76
CA GLU A 534 15.59 9.98 11.18
C GLU A 534 16.22 8.76 11.85
N ASN A 535 15.39 7.97 12.51
CA ASN A 535 15.78 6.73 13.18
C ASN A 535 16.02 5.55 12.22
N LEU A 536 15.65 5.66 10.94
CA LEU A 536 16.03 4.64 9.97
C LEU A 536 17.55 4.68 9.75
N PRO A 537 18.24 3.54 9.86
CA PRO A 537 19.67 3.49 9.64
C PRO A 537 20.02 4.00 8.25
N LYS A 538 20.91 4.99 8.20
CA LYS A 538 21.64 5.35 6.99
C LYS A 538 22.92 4.52 7.00
N ILE A 539 23.41 4.08 5.84
CA ILE A 539 24.80 3.60 5.78
C ILE A 539 25.68 4.81 6.12
N ILE A 540 26.16 4.85 7.35
CA ILE A 540 27.14 5.83 7.83
C ILE A 540 28.28 4.99 8.37
N ASP A 541 29.42 5.14 7.70
CA ASP A 541 30.78 4.66 8.03
C ASP A 541 30.88 3.78 9.28
N SER A 542 31.15 2.49 9.08
CA SER A 542 31.93 1.73 10.05
C SER A 542 33.36 2.27 9.99
N ASN A 543 33.79 2.94 11.07
CA ASN A 543 35.21 3.18 11.35
C ASN A 543 36.04 1.92 11.15
#